data_AF-A0A0P4WQK5-F1
#
_entry.id   AF-A0A0P4WQK5-F1
#
_cell.length_a   1.000
_cell.length_b   1.000
_cell.length_c   1.000
_cell.angle_alpha   90.00
_cell.angle_beta   90.00
_cell.angle_gamma   90.00
#
_symmetry.space_group_name_H-M   'P 1'
#
loop_
_entity.id
_entity.type
_entity.pdbx_description
1 polymer ?
#
loop_
_entity_poly.entity_id
_entity_poly.type
_entity_poly.pdbx_seq_one_letter_code
_entity_poly.pdbx_strand_id
1 'polypeptide(L)'
;MLRDLIPADLTKAQSTNEWKRVIVQHYNNDSGMSPEEAKIAFLKVIFRWPTFGSAFFEVKQTTDPNYPEHLLIAINKQGVSLIHPVSKEILVTNPFTRISNWSSGNTYFHMTIGNLVRGTKLLCETSLGYKMDDLLTSYISLMLTNMNKQKTLRLK
;
A
#
# COMPACT_ATOMS: atom_id res chain seq x y z
N MET A 1 0.30 25.24 6.42
CA MET A 1 -1.14 25.17 6.69
C MET A 1 -1.90 24.38 5.62
N LEU A 2 -2.04 24.83 4.37
CA LEU A 2 -2.82 24.04 3.38
C LEU A 2 -2.12 22.73 2.97
N ARG A 3 -0.79 22.75 2.88
CA ARG A 3 0.05 21.56 2.58
C ARG A 3 -0.03 20.47 3.66
N ASP A 4 -0.52 20.82 4.84
CA ASP A 4 -0.65 19.89 5.98
C ASP A 4 -2.05 19.24 6.01
N LEU A 5 -2.99 19.74 5.20
CA LEU A 5 -4.39 19.31 5.16
C LEU A 5 -4.77 18.60 3.85
N ILE A 6 -3.97 18.77 2.80
CA ILE A 6 -4.27 18.26 1.46
C ILE A 6 -3.04 17.55 0.90
N PRO A 7 -3.22 16.38 0.26
CA PRO A 7 -2.16 15.73 -0.53
C PRO A 7 -1.50 16.70 -1.52
N ALA A 8 -0.17 16.63 -1.63
CA ALA A 8 0.62 17.56 -2.43
C ALA A 8 0.23 17.56 -3.92
N ASP A 9 -0.14 16.39 -4.45
CA ASP A 9 -0.58 16.20 -5.84
C ASP A 9 -1.98 16.79 -6.12
N LEU A 10 -2.83 16.94 -5.10
CA LEU A 10 -4.15 17.55 -5.23
C LEU A 10 -4.15 19.06 -4.98
N THR A 11 -3.04 19.64 -4.51
CA THR A 11 -2.99 21.07 -4.15
C THR A 11 -3.37 21.98 -5.31
N LYS A 12 -3.06 21.60 -6.55
CA LYS A 12 -3.36 22.38 -7.77
C LYS A 12 -4.76 22.12 -8.36
N ALA A 13 -5.55 21.21 -7.78
CA ALA A 13 -6.87 20.87 -8.31
C ALA A 13 -7.86 22.05 -8.24
N GLN A 14 -7.66 22.98 -7.31
CA GLN A 14 -8.42 24.23 -7.20
C GLN A 14 -7.60 25.33 -6.52
N SER A 15 -8.11 26.56 -6.54
CA SER A 15 -7.42 27.70 -5.94
C SER A 15 -7.30 27.55 -4.42
N THR A 16 -6.28 28.17 -3.82
CA THR A 16 -6.08 28.21 -2.36
C THR A 16 -7.32 28.73 -1.61
N ASN A 17 -8.02 29.72 -2.18
CA ASN A 17 -9.21 30.29 -1.55
C ASN A 17 -10.38 29.31 -1.59
N GLU A 18 -10.54 28.58 -2.68
CA GLU A 18 -11.58 27.55 -2.79
C GLU A 18 -11.32 26.40 -1.82
N TRP A 19 -10.08 25.93 -1.75
CA TRP A 19 -9.69 24.94 -0.75
C TRP A 19 -10.02 25.38 0.68
N LYS A 20 -9.65 26.61 1.05
CA LYS A 20 -9.98 27.16 2.38
C LYS A 20 -11.49 27.18 2.62
N ARG A 21 -12.27 27.64 1.64
CA ARG A 21 -13.73 27.70 1.73
C ARG A 21 -14.34 26.33 2.02
N VAL A 22 -13.96 25.32 1.22
CA VAL A 22 -14.48 23.95 1.36
C VAL A 22 -14.03 23.31 2.69
N ILE A 23 -12.76 23.48 3.07
CA ILE A 23 -12.25 22.95 4.34
C ILE A 23 -13.00 23.53 5.54
N VAL A 24 -13.18 24.86 5.59
CA VAL A 24 -13.88 25.53 6.69
C VAL A 24 -15.35 25.09 6.75
N GLN A 25 -15.99 24.93 5.59
CA GLN A 25 -17.36 24.43 5.52
C GLN A 25 -17.48 23.02 6.15
N HIS A 26 -16.61 22.08 5.77
CA HIS A 26 -16.63 20.74 6.36
C HIS A 26 -16.25 20.73 7.84
N TYR A 27 -15.25 21.51 8.23
CA TYR A 27 -14.85 21.65 9.63
C TYR A 27 -16.00 22.13 10.52
N ASN A 28 -16.79 23.09 10.05
CA ASN A 28 -17.95 23.60 10.79
C ASN A 28 -19.08 22.57 10.89
N ASN A 29 -19.23 21.68 9.90
CA ASN A 29 -20.24 20.61 9.96
C ASN A 29 -19.90 19.56 11.04
N ASP A 30 -18.63 19.40 11.36
CA ASP A 30 -18.13 18.51 12.42
C ASP A 30 -18.01 19.23 13.79
N SER A 31 -18.69 20.37 13.96
CA SER A 31 -18.64 21.13 15.21
C SER A 31 -19.09 20.28 16.41
N GLY A 32 -18.35 20.37 17.51
CA GLY A 32 -18.63 19.62 18.74
C GLY A 32 -17.92 18.26 18.82
N MET A 33 -17.22 17.82 17.76
CA MET A 33 -16.36 16.64 17.80
C MET A 33 -15.06 16.93 18.56
N SER A 34 -14.70 16.06 19.50
CA SER A 34 -13.40 16.12 20.17
C SER A 34 -12.25 15.75 19.20
N PRO A 35 -11.00 16.17 19.48
CA PRO A 35 -9.84 15.77 18.68
C PRO A 35 -9.68 14.25 18.55
N GLU A 36 -9.99 13.48 19.60
CA GLU A 36 -9.94 12.02 19.62
C GLU A 36 -10.98 11.41 18.69
N GLU A 37 -12.23 11.91 18.75
CA GLU A 37 -13.30 11.47 17.87
C GLU A 37 -13.00 11.79 16.41
N ALA A 38 -12.42 12.97 16.13
CA ALA A 38 -12.01 13.37 14.78
C ALA A 38 -10.93 12.42 14.21
N LYS A 39 -9.93 12.03 15.02
CA LYS A 39 -8.93 11.03 14.63
C LYS A 39 -9.58 9.68 14.31
N ILE A 40 -10.51 9.22 15.14
CA ILE A 40 -11.23 7.96 14.92
C ILE A 40 -12.10 8.04 13.67
N ALA A 41 -12.82 9.15 13.46
CA ALA A 41 -13.66 9.37 12.29
C ALA A 41 -12.83 9.36 11.01
N PHE A 42 -11.68 10.06 11.00
CA PHE A 42 -10.73 10.03 9.90
C PHE A 42 -10.26 8.59 9.60
N LEU A 43 -9.82 7.85 10.62
CA LEU A 43 -9.39 6.45 10.47
C LEU A 43 -10.51 5.56 9.92
N LYS A 44 -11.76 5.74 10.35
CA LYS A 44 -12.91 4.99 9.84
C LYS A 44 -13.17 5.23 8.35
N VAL A 45 -12.90 6.44 7.85
CA VAL A 45 -12.99 6.75 6.42
C VAL A 45 -11.90 6.02 5.65
N ILE A 46 -10.64 6.23 6.01
CA ILE A 46 -9.50 5.69 5.24
C ILE A 46 -9.33 4.19 5.41
N PHE A 47 -9.81 3.58 6.50
CA PHE A 47 -9.78 2.13 6.74
C PHE A 47 -10.43 1.31 5.62
N ARG A 48 -11.39 1.90 4.91
CA ARG A 48 -12.10 1.26 3.79
C ARG A 48 -11.24 1.14 2.53
N TRP A 49 -10.15 1.89 2.44
CA TRP A 49 -9.30 1.92 1.26
C TRP A 49 -8.45 0.64 1.18
N PRO A 50 -8.25 0.08 -0.03
CA PRO A 50 -7.41 -1.10 -0.22
C PRO A 50 -5.93 -0.86 0.16
N THR A 51 -5.52 0.39 0.29
CA THR A 51 -4.17 0.84 0.64
C THR A 51 -4.02 1.24 2.12
N PHE A 52 -5.06 1.10 2.94
CA PHE A 52 -4.95 1.37 4.38
C PHE A 52 -3.94 0.43 5.06
N GLY A 53 -3.11 0.99 5.94
CA GLY A 53 -2.12 0.22 6.68
C GLY A 53 -1.02 -0.37 5.79
N SER A 54 -0.64 0.34 4.72
CA SER A 54 0.42 -0.08 3.82
C SER A 54 1.74 0.62 4.11
N ALA A 55 2.84 -0.11 3.89
CA ALA A 55 4.12 0.52 3.59
C ALA A 55 4.21 0.74 2.07
N PHE A 56 4.69 1.92 1.67
CA PHE A 56 4.80 2.30 0.26
C PHE A 56 6.24 2.43 -0.19
N PHE A 57 6.54 1.99 -1.41
CA PHE A 57 7.86 2.00 -2.01
C PHE A 57 7.78 2.49 -3.44
N GLU A 58 8.43 3.60 -3.75
CA GLU A 58 8.65 4.02 -5.13
C GLU A 58 9.80 3.21 -5.71
N VAL A 59 9.55 2.57 -6.85
CA VAL A 59 10.52 1.68 -7.50
C VAL A 59 10.48 1.86 -9.01
N LYS A 60 11.56 1.41 -9.65
CA LYS A 60 11.63 1.26 -11.10
C LYS A 60 11.68 -0.23 -11.46
N GLN A 61 10.68 -0.75 -12.16
CA GLN A 61 10.61 -2.13 -12.60
C GLN A 61 11.23 -2.31 -14.00
N THR A 62 11.84 -3.46 -14.26
CA THR A 62 12.60 -3.71 -15.49
C THR A 62 12.20 -4.99 -16.25
N THR A 63 11.18 -5.71 -15.79
CA THR A 63 10.90 -7.08 -16.27
C THR A 63 9.56 -7.27 -16.96
N ASP A 64 8.53 -6.49 -16.62
CA ASP A 64 7.18 -6.68 -17.18
C ASP A 64 6.77 -5.48 -18.06
N PRO A 65 6.71 -5.66 -19.39
CA PRO A 65 6.36 -4.57 -20.31
C PRO A 65 4.89 -4.15 -20.23
N ASN A 66 4.03 -4.91 -19.54
CA ASN A 66 2.63 -4.54 -19.35
C ASN A 66 2.44 -3.46 -18.28
N TYR A 67 3.46 -3.23 -17.45
CA TYR A 67 3.43 -2.20 -16.41
C TYR A 67 4.32 -1.01 -16.77
N PRO A 68 3.99 0.20 -16.29
CA PRO A 68 4.90 1.33 -16.35
C PRO A 68 6.25 0.99 -15.71
N GLU A 69 7.31 1.63 -16.19
CA GLU A 69 8.65 1.49 -15.62
C GLU A 69 8.69 1.97 -14.17
N HIS A 70 7.99 3.06 -13.84
CA HIS A 70 7.91 3.57 -12.47
C HIS A 70 6.62 3.09 -11.80
N LEU A 71 6.76 2.47 -10.64
CA LEU A 71 5.64 1.96 -9.86
C LEU A 71 5.72 2.44 -8.41
N LEU A 72 4.54 2.63 -7.82
CA LEU A 72 4.38 2.71 -6.39
C LEU A 72 3.92 1.34 -5.88
N ILE A 73 4.76 0.65 -5.10
CA ILE A 73 4.41 -0.63 -4.48
C ILE A 73 3.81 -0.37 -3.10
N ALA A 74 2.67 -0.99 -2.81
CA ALA A 74 2.08 -1.01 -1.47
C ALA A 74 2.12 -2.44 -0.90
N ILE A 75 2.69 -2.60 0.29
CA ILE A 75 2.73 -3.88 1.03
C ILE A 75 1.86 -3.73 2.28
N ASN A 76 0.82 -4.57 2.40
CA ASN A 76 -0.10 -4.56 3.52
C ASN A 76 -0.71 -5.95 3.77
N LYS A 77 -1.73 -6.03 4.64
CA LYS A 77 -2.39 -7.31 4.98
C LYS A 77 -3.01 -8.05 3.78
N GLN A 78 -3.30 -7.36 2.67
CA GLN A 78 -3.85 -7.96 1.46
C GLN A 78 -2.78 -8.57 0.56
N GLY A 79 -1.51 -8.20 0.72
CA GLY A 79 -0.40 -8.65 -0.11
C GLY A 79 0.43 -7.49 -0.66
N VAL A 80 0.87 -7.64 -1.92
CA VAL A 80 1.69 -6.65 -2.63
C VAL A 80 0.89 -6.07 -3.79
N SER A 81 0.61 -4.76 -3.76
CA SER A 81 -0.09 -4.06 -4.84
C SER A 81 0.88 -3.23 -5.67
N LEU A 82 0.69 -3.26 -6.99
CA LEU A 82 1.39 -2.39 -7.95
C LEU A 82 0.47 -1.23 -8.31
N ILE A 83 0.92 0.00 -8.10
CA ILE A 83 0.11 1.21 -8.24
C ILE A 83 0.79 2.14 -9.23
N HIS A 84 0.00 2.69 -10.16
CA HIS A 84 0.49 3.71 -11.07
C HIS A 84 0.79 5.01 -10.28
N PRO A 85 2.01 5.57 -10.35
CA PRO A 85 2.44 6.63 -9.44
C PRO A 85 1.68 7.96 -9.63
N VAL A 86 1.23 8.24 -10.85
CA VAL A 86 0.46 9.47 -11.17
C VAL A 86 -1.04 9.28 -10.92
N SER A 87 -1.72 8.39 -11.68
CA SER A 87 -3.17 8.16 -11.57
C SER A 87 -3.62 7.54 -10.25
N LYS A 88 -2.69 6.97 -9.46
CA LYS A 88 -2.96 6.24 -8.20
C LYS A 88 -3.84 5.00 -8.40
N GLU A 89 -4.01 4.55 -9.64
CA GLU A 89 -4.74 3.34 -9.97
C GLU A 89 -3.96 2.10 -9.51
N ILE A 90 -4.65 1.17 -8.86
CA ILE A 90 -4.10 -0.13 -8.48
C ILE A 90 -4.17 -1.04 -9.71
N LEU A 91 -3.03 -1.32 -10.32
CA LEU A 91 -2.92 -2.14 -11.52
C LEU A 91 -3.16 -3.62 -11.19
N VAL A 92 -2.65 -4.07 -10.05
CA VAL A 92 -2.86 -5.43 -9.55
C VAL A 92 -2.57 -5.51 -8.05
N THR A 93 -3.25 -6.40 -7.34
CA THR A 93 -2.90 -6.84 -5.99
C THR A 93 -2.57 -8.33 -6.00
N ASN A 94 -1.34 -8.66 -5.64
CA ASN A 94 -0.86 -10.04 -5.52
C ASN A 94 -0.94 -10.48 -4.05
N PRO A 95 -1.87 -11.39 -3.69
CA PRO A 95 -1.95 -11.90 -2.33
C PRO A 95 -0.69 -12.71 -1.99
N PHE A 96 -0.32 -12.73 -0.71
CA PHE A 96 0.86 -13.46 -0.23
C PHE A 96 0.87 -14.94 -0.63
N THR A 97 -0.30 -15.57 -0.73
CA THR A 97 -0.45 -16.97 -1.19
C THR A 97 -0.01 -17.20 -2.63
N ARG A 98 0.08 -16.15 -3.46
CA ARG A 98 0.58 -16.23 -4.83
C ARG A 98 2.05 -15.85 -4.96
N ILE A 99 2.71 -15.38 -3.90
CA ILE A 99 4.13 -15.05 -3.94
C ILE A 99 4.91 -16.30 -3.55
N SER A 100 5.64 -16.87 -4.50
CA SER A 100 6.38 -18.12 -4.29
C SER A 100 7.81 -17.91 -3.81
N ASN A 101 8.41 -16.78 -4.19
CA ASN A 101 9.77 -16.44 -3.77
C ASN A 101 9.99 -14.93 -3.85
N TRP A 102 10.89 -14.41 -3.01
CA TRP A 102 11.39 -13.05 -3.09
C TRP A 102 12.85 -13.01 -2.63
N SER A 103 13.57 -11.98 -3.07
CA SER A 103 14.92 -11.70 -2.61
C SER A 103 15.22 -10.22 -2.75
N SER A 104 16.15 -9.73 -1.93
CA SER A 104 16.58 -8.34 -1.96
C SER A 104 18.10 -8.24 -2.03
N GLY A 105 18.58 -7.12 -2.57
CA GLY A 105 19.97 -6.69 -2.50
C GLY A 105 20.03 -5.19 -2.23
N ASN A 106 21.25 -4.63 -2.22
CA ASN A 106 21.45 -3.21 -1.90
C ASN A 106 20.76 -2.26 -2.91
N THR A 107 20.51 -2.72 -4.12
CA THR A 107 19.99 -1.92 -5.23
C THR A 107 18.73 -2.50 -5.88
N TYR A 108 18.22 -3.62 -5.38
CA TYR A 108 17.06 -4.27 -5.97
C TYR A 108 16.18 -5.01 -4.97
N PHE A 109 14.94 -5.20 -5.38
CA PHE A 109 13.99 -6.15 -4.83
C PHE A 109 13.43 -7.01 -5.97
N HIS A 110 13.36 -8.32 -5.76
CA HIS A 110 12.85 -9.26 -6.75
C HIS A 110 11.76 -10.11 -6.10
N MET A 111 10.66 -10.34 -6.82
CA MET A 111 9.63 -11.30 -6.41
C MET A 111 9.12 -12.13 -7.58
N THR A 112 8.71 -13.37 -7.28
CA THR A 112 8.08 -14.29 -8.23
C THR A 112 6.63 -14.52 -7.83
N ILE A 113 5.71 -14.26 -8.76
CA ILE A 113 4.26 -14.36 -8.58
C ILE A 113 3.76 -15.58 -9.36
N GLY A 114 3.14 -16.54 -8.68
CA GLY A 114 2.72 -17.82 -9.26
C GLY A 114 3.72 -18.93 -8.96
N ASN A 115 3.74 -19.97 -9.79
CA ASN A 115 4.67 -21.10 -9.62
C ASN A 115 6.03 -20.82 -10.29
N LEU A 116 7.06 -21.58 -9.94
CA LEU A 116 8.44 -21.34 -10.41
C LEU A 116 8.60 -21.46 -11.95
N VAL A 117 7.70 -22.18 -12.62
CA VAL A 117 7.78 -22.53 -14.05
C VAL A 117 6.98 -21.59 -14.96
N ARG A 118 5.85 -21.04 -14.49
CA ARG A 118 4.98 -20.12 -15.26
C ARG A 118 4.69 -18.80 -14.52
N GLY A 119 5.37 -18.55 -13.42
CA GLY A 119 5.19 -17.34 -12.62
C GLY A 119 5.83 -16.12 -13.27
N THR A 120 5.20 -14.96 -13.04
CA THR A 120 5.73 -13.67 -13.47
C THR A 120 6.80 -13.23 -12.49
N LYS A 121 7.97 -12.83 -13.01
CA LYS A 121 9.05 -12.25 -12.20
C LYS A 121 8.96 -10.73 -12.27
N LEU A 122 8.95 -10.09 -11.11
CA LEU A 122 9.07 -8.64 -10.99
C LEU A 122 10.43 -8.32 -10.38
N LEU A 123 11.28 -7.62 -11.14
CA LEU A 123 12.51 -7.03 -10.64
C LEU A 123 12.32 -5.52 -10.53
N CYS A 124 12.63 -4.98 -9.35
CA CYS A 124 12.50 -3.58 -9.01
C CYS A 124 13.86 -3.04 -8.57
N GLU A 125 14.32 -1.95 -9.19
CA GLU A 125 15.42 -1.13 -8.74
C GLU A 125 14.96 -0.29 -7.53
N THR A 126 15.64 -0.47 -6.39
CA THR A 126 15.34 0.25 -5.15
C THR A 126 16.47 0.08 -4.12
N SER A 127 16.74 1.09 -3.32
CA SER A 127 17.63 1.00 -2.16
C SER A 127 16.93 0.48 -0.89
N LEU A 128 15.61 0.27 -0.96
CA LEU A 128 14.78 -0.15 0.18
C LEU A 128 14.39 -1.63 0.13
N GLY A 129 15.08 -2.43 -0.69
CA GLY A 129 14.76 -3.86 -0.88
C GLY A 129 14.72 -4.64 0.43
N TYR A 130 15.66 -4.35 1.35
CA TYR A 130 15.71 -4.98 2.67
C TYR A 130 14.45 -4.73 3.53
N LYS A 131 13.82 -3.55 3.42
CA LYS A 131 12.57 -3.25 4.14
C LYS A 131 11.38 -3.99 3.53
N MET A 132 11.37 -4.10 2.19
CA MET A 132 10.33 -4.85 1.48
C MET A 132 10.40 -6.34 1.84
N ASP A 133 11.61 -6.89 1.88
CA ASP A 133 11.90 -8.26 2.30
C ASP A 133 11.44 -8.55 3.73
N ASP A 134 11.83 -7.70 4.68
CA ASP A 134 11.42 -7.82 6.09
C ASP A 134 9.90 -7.80 6.26
N LEU A 135 9.21 -6.90 5.54
CA LEU A 135 7.74 -6.85 5.55
C LEU A 135 7.09 -8.10 4.96
N LEU A 136 7.53 -8.56 3.78
CA LEU A 136 7.00 -9.79 3.18
C LEU A 136 7.20 -10.98 4.12
N THR A 137 8.41 -11.12 4.66
CA THR A 137 8.78 -12.19 5.60
C THR A 137 7.89 -12.16 6.83
N SER A 138 7.69 -10.97 7.43
CA SER A 138 6.86 -10.79 8.62
C SER A 138 5.38 -11.09 8.36
N TYR A 139 4.81 -10.58 7.26
CA TYR A 139 3.41 -10.83 6.92
C TYR A 139 3.14 -12.29 6.58
N ILE A 140 4.01 -12.94 5.80
CA ILE A 140 3.87 -14.36 5.43
C ILE A 140 4.01 -15.25 6.68
N SER A 141 4.97 -14.95 7.56
CA SER A 141 5.14 -15.68 8.82
C SER A 141 3.89 -15.58 9.71
N LEU A 142 3.31 -14.39 9.83
CA LEU A 142 2.07 -14.17 10.57
C LEU A 142 0.89 -14.93 9.94
N MET A 143 0.76 -14.88 8.60
CA MET A 143 -0.27 -15.61 7.86
C MET A 143 -0.19 -17.12 8.11
N LEU A 144 1.00 -17.71 7.97
CA LEU A 144 1.24 -19.15 8.19
C LEU A 144 0.92 -19.55 9.64
N THR A 145 1.34 -18.74 10.61
CA THR A 145 1.03 -18.96 12.02
C THR A 145 -0.48 -18.98 12.29
N ASN A 146 -1.21 -18.04 11.70
CA ASN A 146 -2.67 -17.95 11.85
C ASN A 146 -3.39 -19.12 11.17
N MET A 147 -2.92 -19.56 10.00
CA MET A 147 -3.47 -20.74 9.31
C MET A 147 -3.28 -22.03 10.12
N ASN A 148 -2.12 -22.20 10.76
CA ASN A 148 -1.84 -23.36 11.59
C ASN A 148 -2.72 -23.37 12.85
N LYS A 149 -2.92 -22.23 13.52
CA LYS A 149 -3.85 -22.11 14.65
C LYS A 149 -5.28 -22.50 14.29
N GLN A 150 -5.76 -22.06 13.12
CA GLN A 150 -7.10 -22.40 12.63
C GLN A 150 -7.25 -23.90 12.32
N LYS A 151 -6.22 -24.55 11.76
CA LYS A 151 -6.23 -26.01 11.54
C LYS A 151 -6.34 -26.77 12.87
N THR A 152 -5.57 -26.38 13.88
CA THR A 152 -5.62 -27.01 15.21
C THR A 152 -6.99 -26.85 15.89
N LEU A 153 -7.65 -25.71 15.71
CA LEU A 153 -9.00 -25.47 16.24
C LEU A 153 -10.09 -26.31 15.53
N ARG A 154 -9.90 -26.69 14.27
CA ARG A 154 -10.85 -27.54 13.52
C ARG A 154 -10.69 -29.04 13.80
N LEU A 155 -9.57 -29.44 14.38
CA LEU A 155 -9.26 -30.84 14.73
C LEU A 155 -9.63 -31.17 16.19
N LYS A 156 -10.08 -30.18 16.96
CA LYS A 156 -10.66 -30.32 18.30
C LYS A 156 -12.18 -30.18 18.21
#